data_AF-A0A800CW68-F1
#
_entry.id   AF-A0A800CW68-F1
#
_cell.length_a   1.000
_cell.length_b   1.000
_cell.length_c   1.000
_cell.angle_alpha   90.00
_cell.angle_beta   90.00
_cell.angle_gamma   90.00
#
_symmetry.space_group_name_H-M   'P 1'
#
loop_
_entity.id
_entity.type
_entity.pdbx_description
1 polymer ?
#
loop_
_entity_poly.entity_id
_entity_poly.type
_entity_poly.pdbx_seq_one_letter_code
_entity_poly.pdbx_strand_id
1 'polypeptide(L)' 'MKKGIVSVVLALTFALSTVAVAATVKCTVDSVAGDKVTMTCKKADKLKAGDAVKVKAAKKAGAIEGC' A
#
# COMPACT_ATOMS: atom_id res chain seq x y z
N MET A 1 4.59 -37.31 -16.83
CA MET A 1 3.90 -36.17 -17.49
C MET A 1 2.87 -35.46 -16.59
N LYS A 2 2.02 -36.17 -15.83
CA LYS A 2 0.95 -35.56 -15.00
C LYS A 2 1.45 -34.85 -13.71
N LYS A 3 2.52 -35.36 -13.09
CA LYS A 3 3.09 -34.78 -11.86
C LYS A 3 3.72 -33.39 -12.05
N GLY A 4 4.34 -33.13 -13.20
CA GLY A 4 4.99 -31.84 -13.51
C GLY A 4 4.00 -30.69 -13.74
N ILE A 5 2.83 -30.99 -14.32
CA ILE A 5 1.76 -30.00 -14.52
C ILE A 5 1.17 -29.56 -13.17
N VAL A 6 0.95 -30.49 -12.25
CA VAL A 6 0.40 -30.16 -10.92
C VAL A 6 1.35 -29.25 -10.13
N SER A 7 2.67 -29.52 -10.18
CA SER A 7 3.66 -28.67 -9.52
C SER A 7 3.78 -27.27 -10.14
N VAL A 8 3.63 -27.15 -11.46
CA VAL A 8 3.62 -25.84 -12.14
C VAL A 8 2.38 -25.04 -11.78
N VAL A 9 1.20 -25.67 -11.75
CA VAL A 9 -0.05 -25.01 -11.35
C VAL A 9 0.01 -24.53 -9.90
N LEU A 10 0.54 -25.36 -9.00
CA LEU A 10 0.68 -25.00 -7.58
C LEU A 10 1.64 -23.81 -7.37
N ALA A 11 2.79 -23.82 -8.07
CA ALA A 11 3.75 -22.73 -8.04
C ALA A 11 3.15 -21.40 -8.58
N LEU A 12 2.36 -21.48 -9.66
CA LEU A 12 1.65 -20.32 -10.21
C LEU A 12 0.60 -19.75 -9.25
N THR A 13 -0.17 -20.61 -8.59
CA THR A 13 -1.15 -20.14 -7.58
C THR A 13 -0.48 -19.46 -6.39
N PHE A 14 0.67 -19.97 -5.93
CA PHE A 14 1.43 -19.34 -4.84
C PHE A 14 2.05 -18.01 -5.27
N ALA A 15 2.58 -17.91 -6.49
CA ALA A 15 3.12 -16.67 -7.03
C ALA A 15 2.05 -15.57 -7.13
N LEU A 16 0.84 -15.91 -7.60
CA LEU A 16 -0.29 -14.98 -7.69
C LEU A 16 -0.84 -14.55 -6.32
N SER A 17 -0.62 -15.35 -5.27
CA SER A 17 -1.07 -15.04 -3.91
C SER A 17 -0.31 -13.87 -3.26
N THR A 18 0.78 -13.40 -3.87
CA THR A 18 1.69 -12.41 -3.24
C THR A 18 1.43 -10.94 -3.60
N VAL A 19 0.41 -10.64 -4.41
CA VAL A 19 0.18 -9.25 -4.89
C VAL A 19 -1.19 -8.70 -4.53
N ALA A 20 -1.50 -8.67 -3.23
CA ALA A 20 -2.49 -7.73 -2.72
C ALA A 20 -1.83 -6.35 -2.57
N VAL A 21 -1.61 -5.64 -3.69
CA VAL A 21 -1.19 -4.24 -3.64
C VAL A 21 -2.38 -3.42 -3.19
N ALA A 22 -2.51 -3.21 -1.88
CA ALA A 22 -3.53 -2.33 -1.31
C ALA A 22 -3.44 -0.97 -2.02
N ALA A 23 -4.53 -0.57 -2.68
CA ALA A 23 -4.59 0.67 -3.42
C ALA A 23 -4.39 1.84 -2.44
N THR A 24 -3.17 2.37 -2.38
CA THR A 24 -2.85 3.52 -1.54
C THR A 24 -3.52 4.77 -2.11
N VAL A 25 -4.37 5.40 -1.31
CA VAL A 25 -4.89 6.75 -1.59
C VAL A 25 -3.74 7.73 -1.42
N LYS A 26 -3.40 8.45 -2.49
CA LYS A 26 -2.34 9.47 -2.45
C LYS A 26 -2.95 10.78 -1.96
N CYS A 27 -2.37 11.35 -0.91
CA CYS A 27 -2.80 12.63 -0.36
C CYS A 27 -1.64 13.61 -0.32
N THR A 28 -1.93 14.89 -0.53
CA THR A 28 -1.01 16.00 -0.31
C THR A 28 -1.44 16.71 0.96
N VAL A 29 -0.49 17.05 1.83
CA VAL A 29 -0.77 17.88 3.01
C VAL A 29 -0.86 19.32 2.55
N ASP A 30 -2.02 19.95 2.77
CA ASP A 30 -2.26 21.35 2.41
C ASP A 30 -1.89 22.28 3.57
N SER A 31 -2.24 21.88 4.80
CA SER A 31 -1.94 22.65 6.00
C SER A 31 -1.86 21.79 7.27
N VAL A 32 -1.10 22.28 8.24
CA VAL A 32 -0.98 21.70 9.59
C VAL A 32 -1.26 22.81 10.60
N ALA A 33 -2.23 22.58 11.49
CA ALA A 33 -2.62 23.52 12.54
C ALA A 33 -2.74 22.77 13.87
N GLY A 34 -1.71 22.91 14.72
CA GLY A 34 -1.58 22.09 15.93
C GLY A 34 -1.58 20.60 15.57
N ASP A 35 -2.51 19.86 16.16
CA ASP A 35 -2.66 18.41 15.95
C ASP A 35 -3.58 18.03 14.78
N LYS A 36 -4.12 19.02 14.04
CA LYS A 36 -5.01 18.80 12.90
C LYS A 36 -4.25 18.99 11.58
N VAL A 37 -4.43 18.03 10.68
CA VAL A 37 -3.83 18.03 9.35
C VAL A 37 -4.94 18.09 8.30
N THR A 38 -4.88 19.07 7.40
CA THR A 38 -5.75 19.13 6.22
C THR A 38 -5.01 18.51 5.04
N MET A 39 -5.65 17.56 4.37
CA MET A 39 -5.05 16.84 3.25
C MET A 39 -6.02 16.67 2.09
N THR A 40 -5.52 16.89 0.88
CA THR A 40 -6.25 16.64 -0.36
C THR A 40 -5.86 15.27 -0.92
N CYS A 41 -6.81 14.34 -0.97
CA CYS A 41 -6.59 12.96 -1.39
C CYS A 41 -7.15 12.68 -2.79
N LYS A 42 -6.36 12.05 -3.67
CA LYS A 42 -6.86 11.50 -4.95
C LYS A 42 -7.72 10.28 -4.67
N LYS A 43 -9.01 10.34 -5.04
CA LYS A 43 -10.05 9.32 -4.74
C LYS A 43 -10.46 9.29 -3.25
N ALA A 44 -10.74 10.48 -2.71
CA ALA A 44 -11.18 10.64 -1.32
C ALA A 44 -12.49 9.91 -0.99
N ASP A 45 -13.31 9.60 -2.01
CA ASP A 45 -14.52 8.75 -1.92
C ASP A 45 -14.26 7.36 -1.34
N LYS A 46 -13.00 6.91 -1.34
CA LYS A 46 -12.58 5.63 -0.73
C LYS A 46 -12.29 5.71 0.76
N LEU A 47 -12.33 6.91 1.34
CA LEU A 47 -12.13 7.15 2.77
C LEU A 47 -13.47 7.55 3.39
N LYS A 48 -13.82 6.94 4.52
CA LYS A 48 -15.03 7.32 5.28
C LYS A 48 -14.65 8.01 6.60
N ALA A 49 -15.55 8.84 7.10
CA ALA A 49 -15.38 9.44 8.42
C ALA A 49 -15.21 8.36 9.50
N GLY A 50 -14.20 8.53 10.36
CA GLY A 50 -13.85 7.55 11.39
C GLY A 50 -12.87 6.45 10.95
N ASP A 51 -12.44 6.40 9.68
CA ASP A 51 -11.39 5.47 9.26
C ASP A 51 -10.06 5.75 9.96
N ALA A 52 -9.46 4.69 10.50
CA ALA A 52 -8.08 4.73 10.96
C ALA A 52 -7.13 4.66 9.76
N VAL A 53 -6.48 5.77 9.43
CA VAL A 53 -5.49 5.85 8.34
C VAL A 53 -4.08 5.92 8.89
N LYS A 54 -3.17 5.14 8.30
CA LYS A 54 -1.74 5.17 8.65
C LYS A 54 -1.00 6.15 7.75
N VAL A 55 -0.65 7.31 8.28
CA VAL A 55 0.18 8.30 7.58
C VAL A 55 1.64 7.90 7.72
N LYS A 56 2.29 7.55 6.61
CA LYS A 56 3.74 7.33 6.56
C LYS A 56 4.38 8.55 5.93
N ALA A 57 5.33 9.18 6.63
CA ALA A 57 6.20 10.15 5.99
C ALA A 57 6.98 9.45 4.87
N ALA A 58 7.07 10.08 3.70
CA ALA A 58 7.92 9.56 2.64
C ALA A 58 9.36 9.49 3.18
N LYS A 59 9.89 8.28 3.35
CA LYS A 59 11.32 8.08 3.56
C LYS A 59 11.96 8.69 2.31
N LYS A 60 12.72 9.78 2.46
CA LYS A 60 13.55 10.25 1.34
C LYS A 60 14.33 9.03 0.84
N ALA A 61 14.24 8.74 -0.46
CA ALA A 61 15.01 7.66 -1.08
C ALA A 61 16.48 7.91 -0.70
N GLY A 62 17.00 7.11 0.22
CA GLY A 62 18.25 7.44 0.92
C GLY A 62 18.47 6.69 2.23
N ALA A 63 17.42 6.19 2.89
CA ALA A 63 17.59 5.26 4.00
C ALA A 63 17.45 3.81 3.52
N ILE A 64 18.32 3.46 2.56
CA ILE A 64 18.81 2.10 2.33
C ILE A 64 20.04 1.98 3.23
N GLU A 65 19.80 1.80 4.52
CA GLU A 65 20.78 1.17 5.41
C GLU A 65 20.10 -0.16 5.75
N GLY A 66 20.52 -1.30 5.22
CA GLY A 66 21.89 -1.78 5.20
C GLY A 66 22.12 -2.61 6.45
N CYS A 67 21.36 -3.70 6.61
CA CYS A 67 21.71 -4.88 7.40
C CYS A 67 20.85 -6.06 6.93
#